data_AF-A0A2V5V6N8-F1
#
_entry.id   AF-A0A2V5V6N8-F1
#
_cell.length_a   1.000
_cell.length_b   1.000
_cell.length_c   1.000
_cell.angle_alpha   90.00
_cell.angle_beta   90.00
_cell.angle_gamma   90.00
#
_symmetry.space_group_name_H-M   'P 1'
#
loop_
_entity.id
_entity.type
_entity.pdbx_description
1 polymer ?
#
loop_
_entity_poly.entity_id
_entity_poly.type
_entity_poly.pdbx_seq_one_letter_code
_entity_poly.pdbx_strand_id
1 'polypeptide(L)'
;MLAYYLHNLDPIIFRIYDNVGPRWYGLAYVLAFVVSYLLFLWLAKRGYADLPPQRVGDFITGCALFGVIIGGRLGYVFFYKPQMLREPLSILRVWEGGMSSHGGMLGL
;
A
#
# COMPACT_ATOMS: atom_id res chain seq x y z
N MET A 1 4.75 22.00 35.31
CA MET A 1 4.52 21.58 33.91
C MET A 1 5.23 20.25 33.72
N LEU A 2 4.49 19.15 33.49
CA LEU A 2 5.13 17.89 33.07
C LEU A 2 5.80 18.12 31.72
N ALA A 3 7.11 17.90 31.62
CA ALA A 3 7.80 17.88 30.34
C ALA A 3 7.33 16.63 29.57
N TYR A 4 6.45 16.81 28.58
CA TYR A 4 6.09 15.74 27.66
C TYR A 4 7.26 15.51 26.70
N TYR A 5 7.79 14.29 26.68
CA TYR A 5 8.80 13.89 25.69
C TYR A 5 8.14 13.84 24.31
N LEU A 6 8.34 14.90 23.53
CA LEU A 6 8.04 14.92 22.10
C LEU A 6 9.20 14.22 21.39
N HIS A 7 9.00 12.94 21.12
CA HIS A 7 9.91 12.17 20.30
C HIS A 7 10.02 12.81 18.90
N ASN A 8 11.21 12.76 18.31
CA ASN A 8 11.48 13.26 16.97
C ASN A 8 12.06 12.13 16.07
N LEU A 9 11.28 11.09 15.77
CA LEU A 9 11.68 10.13 14.72
C LEU A 9 11.56 10.81 13.37
N ASP A 10 12.65 10.74 12.61
CA ASP A 10 12.63 11.06 11.19
C ASP A 10 11.73 10.04 10.46
N PRO A 11 10.70 10.47 9.71
CA PRO A 11 9.86 9.56 8.94
C PRO A 11 10.61 8.91 7.77
N ILE A 12 11.77 9.44 7.38
CA ILE A 12 12.59 8.98 6.26
C ILE A 12 13.68 8.03 6.78
N ILE A 13 13.85 6.88 6.12
CA ILE A 13 14.87 5.87 6.46
C ILE A 13 16.26 6.41 6.09
N PHE A 14 16.41 6.83 4.83
CA PHE A 14 17.59 7.54 4.33
C PHE A 14 17.16 8.55 3.27
N ARG A 15 17.78 9.74 3.28
CA ARG A 15 17.44 10.85 2.37
C ARG A 15 18.22 10.69 1.08
N ILE A 16 17.51 10.69 -0.06
CA ILE A 16 18.11 10.70 -1.40
C ILE A 16 18.24 12.15 -1.88
N TYR A 17 17.18 12.94 -1.71
CA TYR A 17 17.15 14.37 -2.04
C TYR A 17 16.18 15.09 -1.11
N ASP A 18 16.65 16.05 -0.31
CA ASP A 18 15.85 16.84 0.65
C ASP A 18 14.77 16.02 1.42
N ASN A 19 13.49 16.12 1.03
CA ASN A 19 12.34 15.40 1.63
C ASN A 19 11.89 14.16 0.83
N VAL A 20 12.71 13.71 -0.12
CA VAL A 20 12.50 12.53 -0.96
C VAL A 20 13.42 11.42 -0.49
N GLY A 21 12.80 10.34 -0.03
CA GLY A 21 13.47 9.12 0.39
C GLY A 21 12.45 8.06 0.81
N PRO A 22 12.88 6.80 0.93
CA PRO A 22 12.03 5.74 1.46
C PRO A 22 11.59 6.08 2.88
N ARG A 23 10.28 5.97 3.13
CA ARG A 23 9.69 6.27 4.44
C ARG A 23 9.45 4.99 5.23
N TRP A 24 9.55 5.06 6.55
CA TRP A 24 9.31 3.92 7.44
C TRP A 24 7.93 3.28 7.24
N TYR A 25 6.90 4.10 7.02
CA TYR A 25 5.55 3.55 6.76
C TYR A 25 5.51 2.77 5.44
N GLY A 26 6.25 3.21 4.41
CA GLY A 26 6.32 2.52 3.12
C GLY A 26 7.00 1.16 3.27
N LEU A 27 8.07 1.10 4.07
CA LEU A 27 8.72 -0.15 4.44
C LEU A 27 7.76 -1.09 5.19
N ALA A 28 6.97 -0.56 6.13
CA ALA A 28 5.97 -1.36 6.85
C ALA A 28 4.94 -1.98 5.89
N TYR A 29 4.48 -1.26 4.87
CA TYR A 29 3.60 -1.81 3.84
C TYR A 29 4.28 -2.94 3.04
N VAL A 30 5.53 -2.74 2.60
CA VAL A 30 6.27 -3.78 1.87
C VAL A 30 6.43 -5.04 2.73
N LEU A 31 6.79 -4.86 4.01
CA LEU A 31 6.91 -5.98 4.95
C LEU A 31 5.58 -6.72 5.14
N ALA A 32 4.45 -6.01 5.22
CA ALA A 32 3.13 -6.63 5.30
C ALA A 32 2.85 -7.54 4.09
N PHE A 33 3.18 -7.11 2.87
CA PHE A 33 3.05 -7.94 1.67
C PHE A 33 4.00 -9.15 1.68
N VAL A 34 5.25 -8.98 2.09
CA VAL A 34 6.22 -10.07 2.20
C VAL A 34 5.75 -11.13 3.20
N VAL A 35 5.32 -10.70 4.39
CA VAL A 35 4.79 -11.61 5.42
C VAL A 35 3.55 -12.32 4.91
N SER A 36 2.64 -11.61 4.24
CA SER A 36 1.43 -12.21 3.65
C SER A 36 1.78 -13.27 2.61
N TYR A 37 2.74 -12.98 1.72
CA TYR A 37 3.22 -13.94 0.74
C TYR A 37 3.80 -15.20 1.39
N LEU A 38 4.70 -15.04 2.37
CA LEU A 38 5.32 -16.18 3.06
C LEU A 38 4.28 -17.03 3.79
N LEU A 39 3.30 -16.40 4.44
CA LEU A 39 2.22 -17.07 5.15
C LEU A 39 1.32 -17.85 4.18
N PHE A 40 0.87 -17.22 3.09
CA PHE A 40 0.04 -17.89 2.08
C PHE A 40 0.81 -19.01 1.38
N LEU A 41 2.09 -18.83 1.11
CA LEU A 41 2.93 -19.87 0.51
C LEU A 41 3.07 -21.07 1.45
N TRP A 42 3.24 -20.80 2.75
CA TRP A 42 3.32 -21.83 3.77
C TRP A 42 1.98 -22.60 3.91
N LEU A 43 0.85 -21.89 3.88
CA LEU A 43 -0.49 -22.50 3.90
C LEU A 43 -0.74 -23.35 2.64
N ALA A 44 -0.42 -22.82 1.47
CA ALA A 44 -0.58 -23.52 0.18
C ALA A 44 0.26 -24.79 0.12
N LYS A 45 1.51 -24.76 0.59
CA LYS A 45 2.39 -25.95 0.65
C LYS A 45 1.86 -27.05 1.56
N ARG A 46 1.03 -26.72 2.54
CA ARG A 46 0.40 -27.66 3.48
C ARG A 46 -0.97 -28.15 3.03
N GLY A 47 -1.47 -27.68 1.88
CA GLY A 47 -2.81 -28.01 1.38
C GLY A 47 -3.95 -27.30 2.12
N TYR A 48 -3.66 -26.23 2.87
CA TYR A 48 -4.68 -25.41 3.54
C TYR A 48 -5.21 -24.27 2.67
N ALA A 49 -4.72 -24.13 1.44
CA ALA A 49 -5.20 -23.13 0.49
C ALA A 49 -5.51 -23.80 -0.85
N ASP A 50 -6.63 -23.41 -1.47
CA ASP A 50 -7.03 -23.87 -2.81
C ASP A 50 -6.11 -23.33 -3.92
N LEU A 51 -5.25 -22.37 -3.59
CA LEU A 51 -4.31 -21.76 -4.52
C LEU A 51 -3.01 -22.57 -4.57
N PRO A 52 -2.56 -23.02 -5.77
CA PRO A 52 -1.30 -23.74 -5.88
C PRO A 52 -0.13 -22.84 -5.47
N PRO A 53 0.91 -23.37 -4.78
CA PRO A 53 2.05 -22.58 -4.28
C PRO A 53 2.71 -21.68 -5.33
N GLN A 54 2.70 -22.10 -6.60
CA GLN A 54 3.28 -21.38 -7.72
C GLN A 54 2.52 -20.08 -8.05
N ARG A 55 1.21 -20.02 -7.79
CA ARG A 55 0.36 -18.85 -8.07
C ARG A 55 0.21 -17.90 -6.89
N VAL A 56 0.75 -18.24 -5.72
CA VAL A 56 0.68 -17.36 -4.53
C VAL A 56 1.35 -16.01 -4.79
N GLY A 57 2.47 -16.00 -5.51
CA GLY A 57 3.17 -14.77 -5.88
C GLY A 57 2.30 -13.87 -6.76
N ASP A 58 1.72 -14.44 -7.81
CA ASP A 58 0.83 -13.73 -8.74
C ASP A 58 -0.41 -13.18 -8.02
N PHE A 59 -0.98 -13.97 -7.11
CA PHE A 59 -2.15 -13.56 -6.31
C PHE A 59 -1.83 -12.37 -5.42
N ILE A 60 -0.76 -12.44 -4.61
CA ILE A 60 -0.38 -11.34 -3.71
C ILE A 60 0.00 -10.08 -4.52
N THR A 61 0.68 -10.25 -5.65
CA THR A 61 1.02 -9.14 -6.55
C THR A 61 -0.24 -8.51 -7.15
N GLY A 62 -1.21 -9.34 -7.56
CA GLY A 62 -2.51 -8.88 -8.04
C GLY A 62 -3.29 -8.12 -6.98
N CYS A 63 -3.37 -8.62 -5.75
CA CYS A 63 -3.97 -7.95 -4.61
C CYS A 63 -3.32 -6.59 -4.32
N ALA A 64 -1.98 -6.51 -4.37
CA ALA A 64 -1.26 -5.27 -4.15
C ALA A 64 -1.53 -4.23 -5.26
N LEU A 65 -1.46 -4.63 -6.53
CA LEU A 65 -1.62 -3.74 -7.68
C LEU A 65 -3.09 -3.34 -7.90
N PHE A 66 -3.99 -4.31 -8.03
CA PHE A 66 -5.37 -4.06 -8.38
C PHE A 66 -6.21 -3.68 -7.16
N GLY A 67 -6.01 -4.37 -6.04
CA GLY A 67 -6.77 -4.06 -4.83
C GLY A 67 -6.29 -2.77 -4.17
N VAL A 68 -5.05 -2.76 -3.71
CA VAL A 68 -4.56 -1.65 -2.88
C VAL A 68 -4.24 -0.40 -3.69
N ILE A 69 -3.48 -0.52 -4.79
CA ILE A 69 -3.07 0.66 -5.59
C ILE A 69 -4.24 1.21 -6.40
N ILE A 70 -4.88 0.39 -7.25
CA ILE A 70 -5.97 0.86 -8.09
C ILE A 70 -7.23 1.15 -7.26
N GLY A 71 -7.66 0.22 -6.41
CA GLY A 71 -8.81 0.43 -5.52
C GLY A 71 -8.60 1.64 -4.60
N GLY A 72 -7.41 1.78 -4.01
CA GLY A 72 -7.09 2.93 -3.17
C GLY A 72 -7.13 4.27 -3.91
N ARG A 73 -6.63 4.31 -5.15
CA ARG A 73 -6.63 5.52 -5.97
C ARG A 73 -8.02 5.88 -6.46
N LEU A 74 -8.77 4.91 -6.99
CA LEU A 74 -10.14 5.13 -7.44
C LEU A 74 -11.05 5.51 -6.28
N GLY A 75 -10.93 4.82 -5.13
CA GLY A 75 -11.66 5.21 -3.93
C GLY A 75 -11.33 6.62 -3.46
N TYR A 76 -10.09 7.10 -3.64
CA TYR A 76 -9.76 8.49 -3.35
C TYR A 76 -10.48 9.45 -4.29
N VAL A 77 -10.48 9.17 -5.59
CA VAL A 77 -11.18 9.97 -6.60
C VAL A 77 -12.68 10.02 -6.31
N PHE A 78 -13.33 8.87 -6.05
CA PHE A 78 -14.78 8.82 -5.87
C PHE A 78 -15.25 9.41 -4.54
N PHE A 79 -14.54 9.15 -3.43
CA PHE A 79 -14.99 9.58 -2.10
C PHE A 79 -14.49 10.95 -1.67
N TYR A 80 -13.29 11.36 -2.11
CA TYR A 80 -12.64 12.57 -1.59
C TYR A 80 -12.43 13.66 -2.64
N LYS A 81 -12.14 13.30 -3.90
CA LYS A 81 -11.79 14.29 -4.93
C LYS A 81 -12.38 13.97 -6.31
N PRO A 82 -13.72 14.01 -6.47
CA PRO A 82 -14.38 13.68 -7.74
C PRO A 82 -14.03 14.65 -8.86
N GLN A 83 -13.51 15.84 -8.55
CA GLN A 83 -13.06 16.82 -9.54
C GLN A 83 -11.88 16.29 -10.38
N MET A 84 -11.11 15.30 -9.89
CA MET A 84 -10.02 14.66 -10.65
C MET A 84 -10.53 13.94 -11.92
N LEU A 85 -11.82 13.60 -12.01
CA LEU A 85 -12.42 13.02 -13.22
C LEU A 85 -12.38 13.98 -14.43
N ARG A 86 -12.21 15.29 -14.20
CA ARG A 86 -12.08 16.29 -15.27
C ARG A 86 -10.69 16.33 -15.88
N GLU A 87 -9.68 15.77 -15.20
CA GLU A 87 -8.31 15.68 -15.69
C GLU A 87 -7.81 14.24 -15.47
N PRO A 88 -8.14 13.30 -16.37
CA PRO A 88 -7.93 11.86 -16.13
C PRO A 88 -6.46 11.48 -15.91
N LEU A 89 -5.51 12.23 -16.50
CA LEU A 89 -4.08 12.07 -16.23
C LEU A 89 -3.72 12.29 -14.76
N SER A 90 -4.50 13.10 -14.02
CA SER A 90 -4.30 13.32 -12.60
C SER A 90 -4.51 12.06 -11.75
N ILE A 91 -5.32 11.13 -12.22
CA ILE A 91 -5.61 9.88 -11.52
C ILE A 91 -4.35 8.99 -11.48
N LEU A 92 -3.48 9.07 -12.48
CA LEU A 92 -2.24 8.27 -12.53
C LEU A 92 -1.10 8.85 -11.67
N ARG A 93 -1.22 10.11 -11.23
CA ARG A 93 -0.20 10.80 -10.42
C ARG A 93 -0.26 10.38 -8.95
N VAL A 94 0.06 9.11 -8.69
CA VAL A 94 0.05 8.53 -7.33
C VAL A 94 1.11 9.12 -6.41
N TRP A 95 2.18 9.69 -6.96
CA TRP A 95 3.27 10.33 -6.21
C TRP A 95 2.90 11.68 -5.60
N GLU A 96 1.84 12.34 -6.08
CA GLU A 96 1.27 13.55 -5.46
C GLU A 96 0.50 13.23 -4.17
N GLY A 97 0.42 11.95 -3.79
CA GLY A 97 -0.41 11.45 -2.70
C GLY A 97 -1.88 11.29 -3.12
N GLY A 98 -2.77 11.04 -2.15
CA GLY A 98 -4.19 10.83 -2.41
C GLY A 98 -4.56 9.36 -2.63
N MET A 99 -4.60 8.60 -1.54
CA MET A 99 -5.00 7.20 -1.51
C MET A 99 -6.11 7.02 -0.46
N SER A 100 -7.09 6.17 -0.74
CA SER A 100 -8.18 5.84 0.19
C SER A 100 -7.97 4.45 0.78
N SER A 101 -7.94 4.36 2.11
CA SER A 101 -7.88 3.06 2.80
C SER A 101 -9.12 2.21 2.51
N HIS A 102 -10.31 2.83 2.49
CA HIS A 102 -11.56 2.15 2.18
C HIS A 102 -11.58 1.65 0.73
N GLY A 103 -11.06 2.45 -0.20
CA GLY A 103 -10.92 2.06 -1.60
C GLY A 103 -9.99 0.85 -1.76
N GLY A 104 -8.87 0.83 -1.04
CA GLY A 104 -7.94 -0.30 -1.04
C GLY A 104 -8.55 -1.58 -0.47
N MET A 105 -9.36 -1.46 0.60
CA MET A 105 -10.05 -2.60 1.20
C MET A 105 -11.17 -3.17 0.31
N LEU A 106 -11.91 -2.31 -0.40
CA LEU A 106 -12.93 -2.74 -1.37
C LEU A 106 -12.35 -3.37 -2.63
N GLY A 107 -11.09 -3.03 -2.97
CA GLY A 107 -10.42 -3.58 -4.14
C GLY A 107 -9.80 -4.96 -3.91
N LEU A 108 -9.55 -5.34 -2.66
CA LEU A 108 -9.07 -6.67 -2.25
C LEU A 108 -10.20 -7.68 -2.19
#